data_AF-A0A3B0SMD3-F1
#
_entry.id   AF-A0A3B0SMD3-F1
#
_cell.length_a   1.000
_cell.length_b   1.000
_cell.length_c   1.000
_cell.angle_alpha   90.00
_cell.angle_beta   90.00
_cell.angle_gamma   90.00
#
_symmetry.space_group_name_H-M   'P 1'
#
loop_
_entity.id
_entity.type
_entity.pdbx_description
1 polymer ?
#
loop_
_entity_poly.entity_id
_entity_poly.type
_entity_poly.pdbx_seq_one_letter_code
_entity_poly.pdbx_strand_id
1 'polypeptide(L)' 'MNNREQLRAPLTGTIITVDAVKGEAISAGAQLCLIESMKLEHPVTASVSGTVTHVHIVPGLT' A
#
# COMPACT_ATOMS: atom_id res chain seq x y z
N MET A 1 21.05 -8.60 9.32
CA MET A 1 20.33 -7.31 9.37
C MET A 1 19.06 -7.49 8.53
N ASN A 2 17.88 -7.48 9.15
CA ASN A 2 16.62 -7.67 8.43
C ASN A 2 16.06 -6.30 8.05
N ASN A 3 16.38 -5.81 6.86
CA ASN A 3 15.90 -4.52 6.37
C ASN A 3 14.47 -4.68 5.85
N ARG A 4 13.47 -4.52 6.73
CA ARG A 4 12.04 -4.57 6.37
C ARG A 4 11.49 -3.15 6.43
N GLU A 5 10.96 -2.67 5.31
CA GLU A 5 10.21 -1.41 5.28
C GLU A 5 8.74 -1.64 5.60
N GLN A 6 8.14 -0.71 6.33
CA GLN A 6 6.72 -0.72 6.65
C GLN A 6 6.10 0.57 6.11
N LEU A 7 5.17 0.42 5.17
CA LEU A 7 4.35 1.51 4.67
C LEU A 7 3.09 1.63 5.53
N ARG A 8 2.78 2.85 5.95
CA ARG A 8 1.58 3.18 6.72
C ARG A 8 0.72 4.12 5.89
N ALA A 9 -0.58 4.14 6.16
CA ALA A 9 -1.48 5.09 5.52
C ALA A 9 -0.95 6.53 5.75
N PRO A 10 -0.71 7.31 4.68
CA PRO A 10 -0.15 8.65 4.79
C PRO A 10 -1.20 9.69 5.22
N LEU A 11 -2.48 9.33 5.16
CA LEU A 11 -3.63 10.15 5.47
C LEU A 11 -4.79 9.28 5.98
N THR A 12 -5.74 9.89 6.67
CA THR A 12 -6.99 9.25 7.06
C THR A 12 -7.91 9.09 5.86
N GLY A 13 -8.49 7.91 5.66
CA GLY A 13 -9.40 7.63 4.56
C GLY A 13 -9.84 6.18 4.54
N THR A 14 -10.54 5.78 3.49
CA THR A 14 -11.00 4.40 3.29
C THR A 14 -10.16 3.73 2.22
N ILE A 15 -9.69 2.50 2.48
CA ILE A 15 -9.04 1.68 1.45
C ILE A 15 -10.08 1.31 0.38
N ILE A 16 -9.87 1.73 -0.86
CA ILE A 16 -10.75 1.39 -1.99
C ILE A 16 -10.27 0.12 -2.69
N THR A 17 -8.96 0.04 -2.95
CA THR A 17 -8.33 -1.14 -3.56
C THR A 17 -7.08 -1.52 -2.80
N VAL A 18 -6.71 -2.80 -2.89
CA VAL A 18 -5.43 -3.32 -2.44
C VAL A 18 -4.83 -4.08 -3.63
N ASP A 19 -3.82 -3.48 -4.24
CA ASP A 19 -3.17 -4.00 -5.44
C ASP A 19 -2.00 -4.92 -5.08
N ALA A 20 -1.36 -4.67 -3.92
CA ALA A 20 -0.23 -5.45 -3.44
C ALA A 20 -0.65 -6.88 -3.00
N VAL A 21 0.05 -7.90 -3.50
CA VAL A 21 -0.15 -9.29 -3.11
C VAL A 21 1.06 -9.83 -2.35
N LYS A 22 0.84 -10.58 -1.26
CA LYS A 22 1.93 -11.24 -0.53
C LYS A 22 2.73 -12.17 -1.43
N GLY A 23 4.07 -12.05 -1.38
CA GLY A 23 5.01 -12.82 -2.17
C GLY A 23 5.31 -12.21 -3.55
N GLU A 24 4.59 -11.15 -3.93
CA GLU A 24 4.81 -10.46 -5.19
C GLU A 24 6.06 -9.58 -5.14
N ALA A 25 6.80 -9.54 -6.26
CA ALA A 25 7.88 -8.59 -6.47
C ALA A 25 7.33 -7.27 -7.02
N ILE A 26 7.70 -6.16 -6.38
CA ILE A 26 7.28 -4.81 -6.74
C ILE A 26 8.48 -3.94 -7.05
N SER A 27 8.28 -2.94 -7.90
CA SER A 27 9.27 -1.90 -8.18
C SER A 27 8.99 -0.64 -7.37
N ALA A 28 10.02 0.16 -7.11
CA ALA A 28 9.83 1.53 -6.61
C ALA A 28 8.86 2.29 -7.53
N GLY A 29 7.90 2.99 -6.93
CA GLY A 29 6.82 3.68 -7.61
C GLY A 29 5.59 2.82 -7.96
N ALA A 30 5.64 1.48 -7.79
CA ALA A 30 4.47 0.63 -8.00
C ALA A 30 3.34 1.00 -7.04
N GLN A 31 2.10 1.08 -7.53
CA GLN A 31 0.94 1.28 -6.68
C GLN A 31 0.66 0.02 -5.84
N LEU A 32 0.35 0.23 -4.57
CA LEU A 32 0.11 -0.83 -3.60
C LEU A 32 -1.35 -0.85 -3.12
N CYS A 33 -1.96 0.32 -3.01
CA CYS A 33 -3.37 0.49 -2.72
C CYS A 33 -3.84 1.90 -3.10
N LEU A 34 -5.15 2.08 -3.11
CA LEU A 34 -5.82 3.37 -3.31
C LEU A 34 -6.62 3.72 -2.06
N ILE A 35 -6.44 4.95 -1.56
CA ILE A 35 -7.19 5.48 -0.42
C ILE A 35 -8.12 6.57 -0.90
N GLU A 36 -9.42 6.51 -0.56
CA GLU A 36 -10.32 7.64 -0.72
C GLU A 36 -10.31 8.49 0.55
N SER A 37 -10.11 9.78 0.39
CA SER A 37 -10.27 10.75 1.46
C SER A 37 -10.86 12.04 0.92
N MET A 38 -11.90 12.54 1.59
CA MET A 38 -12.56 13.80 1.22
C MET A 38 -13.01 13.83 -0.25
N LYS A 39 -13.51 12.69 -0.78
CA LYS A 39 -13.95 12.50 -2.17
C LYS A 39 -12.82 12.52 -3.21
N LEU A 40 -11.57 12.40 -2.78
CA LEU A 40 -10.40 12.31 -3.66
C LEU A 40 -9.69 10.98 -3.47
N GLU A 41 -9.20 10.43 -4.58
CA GLU A 41 -8.41 9.20 -4.60
C GLU A 41 -6.92 9.52 -4.45
N HIS A 42 -6.26 8.80 -3.53
CA HIS A 42 -4.86 8.96 -3.18
C HIS A 42 -4.13 7.63 -3.37
N PRO A 43 -3.36 7.46 -4.46
CA PRO A 43 -2.59 6.25 -4.67
C PRO A 43 -1.42 6.19 -3.69
N VAL A 44 -1.26 5.05 -3.02
CA VAL A 44 -0.09 4.75 -2.19
C VAL A 44 0.87 3.92 -3.02
N THR A 45 2.10 4.40 -3.16
CA THR A 45 3.12 3.76 -3.98
C THR A 45 4.30 3.27 -3.13
N ALA A 46 5.02 2.28 -3.66
CA ALA A 46 6.21 1.72 -3.02
C ALA A 46 7.38 2.71 -3.09
N SER A 47 8.01 3.02 -1.96
CA SER A 47 9.21 3.88 -1.94
C SER A 47 10.45 3.18 -2.50
N VAL A 48 10.49 1.85 -2.44
CA VAL A 48 11.60 1.02 -2.90
C VAL A 48 11.10 -0.24 -3.60
N SER A 49 11.96 -0.85 -4.42
CA SER A 49 11.70 -2.18 -5.00
C SER A 49 11.90 -3.27 -3.94
N GLY A 50 11.15 -4.37 -4.03
CA GLY A 50 11.27 -5.47 -3.09
C GLY A 50 10.21 -6.55 -3.28
N THR A 51 10.02 -7.37 -2.25
CA THR A 51 8.98 -8.41 -2.22
C THR A 51 8.02 -8.14 -1.07
N VAL A 52 6.72 -8.14 -1.36
CA VAL A 52 5.67 -7.90 -0.35
C VAL A 52 5.66 -9.07 0.63
N THR A 53 5.95 -8.81 1.90
CA THR A 53 5.99 -9.88 2.91
C THR A 53 4.64 -10.09 3.61
N HIS A 54 3.90 -8.99 3.81
CA HIS A 54 2.61 -8.97 4.51
C HIS A 54 1.75 -7.84 3.95
N VAL A 55 0.43 -8.06 3.97
CA VAL A 55 -0.59 -7.06 3.66
C VAL A 55 -1.57 -7.07 4.82
N HIS A 56 -1.74 -5.93 5.48
CA HIS A 56 -2.54 -5.80 6.72
C HIS A 56 -3.85 -5.06 6.52
N ILE A 57 -4.18 -4.73 5.27
CA ILE A 57 -5.33 -3.94 4.90
C ILE A 57 -6.22 -4.72 3.93
N VAL A 58 -7.49 -4.35 3.87
CA VAL A 58 -8.48 -4.88 2.93
C VAL A 58 -9.34 -3.71 2.43
N PRO A 59 -9.96 -3.82 1.24
CA PRO A 59 -10.96 -2.85 0.80
C PRO A 59 -12.05 -2.62 1.85
N GLY A 60 -12.41 -1.36 2.08
CA GLY A 60 -13.38 -0.91 3.08
C GLY A 60 -12.81 -0.63 4.48
N LEU A 61 -11.53 -0.91 4.74
CA LEU A 61 -10.88 -0.57 6.02
C LEU A 61 -10.66 0.96 6.13
N THR A 62 -10.87 1.51 7.33
CA THR A 62 -10.72 2.94 7.67
C THR A 62 -9.67 3.18 8.75
#